data_AF-A0A7X7Z669-F1
#
_entry.id   AF-A0A7X7Z669-F1
#
_cell.length_a   1.000
_cell.length_b   1.000
_cell.length_c   1.000
_cell.angle_alpha   90.00
_cell.angle_beta   90.00
_cell.angle_gamma   90.00
#
_symmetry.space_group_name_H-M   'P 1'
#
loop_
_entity.id
_entity.type
_entity.pdbx_description
1 polymer ?
#
loop_
_entity_poly.entity_id
_entity_poly.type
_entity_poly.pdbx_seq_one_letter_code
_entity_poly.pdbx_strand_id
1 'polypeptide(L)'
;WWPSKLNLDDKIDSLLITISHPAVFRSAANGMRIKEIRTDSVATTVWKHRYPIVPYLIGVAVGIYAEYEENIETPAGNIKVLNFAYPEDSASVRAETNALAPVYRLYDSLFGPYPFINERYGHLQCPMGGGMEHQTLTFAGLFNHHILSHELAHSWFGNKVTTGSWKDIWLNEGFATYATGLTYQYLFNGVYWEPWKRETIAAVCLQPGGSVYVDDTTEVSRIFDARLSYHKAALLLHMIRWIIGDTAFFDALRTYLGYPGLSYGFARTDDLISILEEISGKNLSGFMNQWFYGEGYPMYTLKWGMSAADTLRITLYQQTSHPSVSFFDIPVEIIARKAQKDTLITLYPSYNGQAFNIPIRFTPDSLLFDPRLRIISAGNQILGIENTGSVTPNIEIYPNPARSYTLVGGEAKTAAIAVYDNAGRLLWKQNRPLPAEISLDGWSRGVYFISIETPETTIKRKLIVQ
;
A
#
# COMPACT_ATOMS: atom_id res chain seq x y z
N TRP A 1 -18.12 15.20 28.96
CA TRP A 1 -18.56 16.36 29.79
C TRP A 1 -19.76 16.06 30.69
N TRP A 2 -20.49 14.97 30.45
CA TRP A 2 -21.59 14.48 31.29
C TRP A 2 -21.35 13.01 31.65
N PRO A 3 -21.94 12.50 32.75
CA PRO A 3 -21.93 11.07 33.04
C PRO A 3 -22.49 10.29 31.87
N SER A 4 -21.69 9.38 31.31
CA SER A 4 -22.05 8.55 30.17
C SER A 4 -21.24 7.25 30.20
N LYS A 5 -21.74 6.23 29.50
CA LYS A 5 -20.96 5.02 29.24
C LYS A 5 -19.94 5.36 28.14
N LEU A 6 -18.71 5.61 28.55
CA LEU A 6 -17.60 5.91 27.65
C LEU A 6 -16.96 4.61 27.17
N ASN A 7 -17.71 3.77 26.47
CA ASN A 7 -17.22 2.55 25.84
C ASN A 7 -17.57 2.51 24.34
N LEU A 8 -17.06 1.51 23.63
CA LEU A 8 -17.30 1.29 22.19
C LEU A 8 -18.34 0.17 21.97
N ASP A 9 -19.31 0.06 22.87
CA ASP A 9 -20.38 -0.95 22.81
C ASP A 9 -21.78 -0.33 22.96
N ASP A 10 -21.89 1.00 23.08
CA ASP A 10 -23.16 1.72 23.25
C ASP A 10 -23.18 3.00 22.40
N LYS A 11 -24.24 3.17 21.62
CA LYS A 11 -24.56 4.42 20.91
C LYS A 11 -25.88 4.93 21.45
N ILE A 12 -25.88 6.18 21.91
CA ILE A 12 -27.14 6.85 22.27
C ILE A 12 -27.97 7.06 20.99
N ASP A 13 -29.28 6.86 21.09
CA ASP A 13 -30.21 6.86 19.95
C ASP A 13 -30.39 8.24 19.31
N SER A 14 -30.35 9.29 20.12
CA SER A 14 -30.53 10.68 19.68
C SER A 14 -29.97 11.69 20.68
N LEU A 15 -29.81 12.93 20.22
CA LEU A 15 -29.34 14.07 21.03
C LEU A 15 -30.22 15.29 20.82
N LEU A 16 -30.44 16.02 21.92
CA LEU A 16 -30.98 17.37 21.91
C LEU A 16 -30.08 18.26 22.78
N ILE A 17 -29.43 19.24 22.16
CA ILE A 17 -28.47 20.12 22.85
C ILE A 17 -29.04 21.54 22.80
N THR A 18 -29.21 22.16 23.97
CA THR A 18 -29.59 23.57 24.09
C THR A 18 -28.38 24.38 24.55
N ILE A 19 -28.03 25.42 23.80
CA ILE A 19 -26.85 26.24 24.07
C ILE A 19 -27.30 27.68 24.23
N SER A 20 -27.09 28.25 25.43
CA SER A 20 -27.30 29.67 25.70
C SER A 20 -25.95 30.37 25.87
N HIS A 21 -25.74 31.46 25.15
CA HIS A 21 -24.48 32.22 25.14
C HIS A 21 -24.74 33.70 24.88
N PRO A 22 -23.76 34.61 25.14
CA PRO A 22 -23.89 36.02 24.78
C PRO A 22 -24.24 36.21 23.29
N ALA A 23 -25.14 37.16 23.00
CA ALA A 23 -25.70 37.39 21.67
C ALA A 23 -24.69 37.85 20.60
N VAL A 24 -23.45 38.15 20.98
CA VAL A 24 -22.36 38.44 20.02
C VAL A 24 -21.83 37.18 19.33
N PHE A 25 -21.96 36.02 19.96
CA PHE A 25 -21.43 34.76 19.42
C PHE A 25 -22.44 34.01 18.55
N ARG A 26 -21.96 32.93 17.95
CA ARG A 26 -22.73 31.83 17.35
C ARG A 26 -22.35 30.54 18.04
N SER A 27 -23.25 29.57 18.02
CA SER A 27 -23.01 28.23 18.54
C SER A 27 -23.26 27.18 17.47
N ALA A 28 -22.53 26.08 17.50
CA ALA A 28 -22.75 24.93 16.65
C ALA A 28 -22.68 23.64 17.46
N ALA A 29 -23.46 22.64 17.05
CA ALA A 29 -23.43 21.28 17.58
C ALA A 29 -23.91 20.26 16.53
N ASN A 30 -23.81 18.97 16.81
CA ASN A 30 -24.27 17.90 15.91
C ASN A 30 -25.76 18.04 15.52
N GLY A 31 -26.10 17.55 14.33
CA GLY A 31 -27.46 17.49 13.80
C GLY A 31 -28.03 18.85 13.38
N MET A 32 -29.35 18.96 13.34
CA MET A 32 -30.08 20.12 12.81
C MET A 32 -30.29 21.20 13.87
N ARG A 33 -30.06 22.48 13.52
CA ARG A 33 -30.56 23.61 14.33
C ARG A 33 -32.07 23.71 14.14
N ILE A 34 -32.83 23.28 15.14
CA ILE A 34 -34.31 23.29 15.09
C ILE A 34 -34.92 24.55 15.71
N LYS A 35 -34.13 25.33 16.44
CA LYS A 35 -34.58 26.57 17.07
C LYS A 35 -33.41 27.52 17.29
N GLU A 36 -33.66 28.82 17.09
CA GLU A 36 -32.80 29.91 17.56
C GLU A 36 -33.68 31.01 18.12
N ILE A 37 -33.39 31.47 19.34
CA ILE A 37 -33.96 32.68 19.94
C ILE A 37 -32.78 33.60 20.23
N ARG A 38 -32.81 34.82 19.71
CA ARG A 38 -31.77 35.82 19.95
C ARG A 38 -32.39 37.11 20.48
N THR A 39 -31.92 37.56 21.63
CA THR A 39 -32.17 38.89 22.19
C THR A 39 -30.90 39.74 22.08
N ASP A 40 -30.94 40.99 22.55
CA ASP A 40 -29.78 41.89 22.53
C ASP A 40 -28.59 41.38 23.36
N SER A 41 -28.84 40.55 24.38
CA SER A 41 -27.81 40.07 25.31
C SER A 41 -27.52 38.58 25.23
N VAL A 42 -28.52 37.76 24.91
CA VAL A 42 -28.41 36.29 24.92
C VAL A 42 -28.97 35.70 23.63
N ALA A 43 -28.25 34.73 23.07
CA ALA A 43 -28.77 33.83 22.06
C ALA A 43 -28.89 32.42 22.65
N THR A 44 -29.98 31.73 22.30
CA THR A 44 -30.20 30.33 22.64
C THR A 44 -30.53 29.54 21.39
N THR A 45 -29.72 28.53 21.09
CA THR A 45 -29.97 27.60 19.99
C THR A 45 -30.34 26.21 20.52
N VAL A 46 -31.15 25.48 19.76
CA VAL A 46 -31.48 24.08 20.03
C VAL A 46 -31.09 23.25 18.82
N TRP A 47 -30.22 22.27 19.06
CA TRP A 47 -29.71 21.33 18.07
C TRP A 47 -30.29 19.95 18.32
N LYS A 48 -30.66 19.25 17.24
CA LYS A 48 -31.23 17.91 17.32
C LYS A 48 -30.58 16.97 16.32
N HIS A 49 -30.05 15.87 16.83
CA HIS A 49 -29.50 14.75 16.06
C HIS A 49 -30.31 13.49 16.37
N ARG A 50 -30.67 12.71 15.36
CA ARG A 50 -31.60 11.57 15.43
C ARG A 50 -31.00 10.25 14.95
N TYR A 51 -29.70 10.22 14.69
CA TYR A 51 -28.99 8.98 14.38
C TYR A 51 -28.20 8.52 15.61
N PRO A 52 -27.97 7.19 15.75
CA PRO A 52 -27.11 6.66 16.79
C PRO A 52 -25.72 7.29 16.74
N ILE A 53 -25.20 7.68 17.91
CA ILE A 53 -23.93 8.40 18.03
C ILE A 53 -23.18 7.98 19.29
N VAL A 54 -21.85 7.86 19.20
CA VAL A 54 -20.99 7.58 20.35
C VAL A 54 -20.56 8.89 21.05
N PRO A 55 -20.28 8.86 22.36
CA PRO A 55 -19.99 10.07 23.12
C PRO A 55 -18.82 10.91 22.58
N TYR A 56 -17.78 10.30 22.00
CA TYR A 56 -16.60 11.02 21.52
C TYR A 56 -16.86 11.83 20.23
N LEU A 57 -17.91 11.50 19.49
CA LEU A 57 -18.32 12.20 18.27
C LEU A 57 -19.19 13.43 18.53
N ILE A 58 -19.50 13.72 19.79
CA ILE A 58 -20.34 14.85 20.17
C ILE A 58 -19.48 16.09 20.30
N GLY A 59 -19.74 17.09 19.45
CA GLY A 59 -19.02 18.36 19.40
C GLY A 59 -19.94 19.53 19.69
N VAL A 60 -19.47 20.49 20.50
CA VAL A 60 -20.14 21.77 20.74
C VAL A 60 -19.10 22.89 20.70
N ALA A 61 -19.43 23.98 20.00
CA ALA A 61 -18.60 25.16 19.95
C ALA A 61 -19.45 26.43 20.10
N VAL A 62 -18.85 27.46 20.70
CA VAL A 62 -19.38 28.82 20.78
C VAL A 62 -18.25 29.78 20.45
N GLY A 63 -18.46 30.66 19.48
CA GLY A 63 -17.43 31.58 19.01
C GLY A 63 -17.97 32.68 18.11
N ILE A 64 -17.08 33.57 17.68
CA ILE A 64 -17.41 34.54 16.64
C ILE A 64 -17.25 33.82 15.30
N TYR A 65 -18.36 33.54 14.64
CA TYR A 65 -18.38 32.83 13.37
C TYR A 65 -19.19 33.59 12.33
N ALA A 66 -18.64 33.64 11.12
CA ALA A 66 -19.43 33.80 9.92
C ALA A 66 -20.07 32.44 9.59
N GLU A 67 -21.39 32.43 9.50
CA GLU A 67 -22.18 31.23 9.23
C GLU A 67 -22.66 31.25 7.78
N TYR A 68 -22.62 30.09 7.12
CA TYR A 68 -23.16 29.96 5.77
C TYR A 68 -23.59 28.54 5.41
N GLU A 69 -24.55 28.48 4.50
CA GLU A 69 -25.12 27.23 4.01
C GLU A 69 -24.66 26.93 2.59
N GLU A 70 -24.54 25.64 2.30
CA GLU A 70 -24.31 25.09 0.96
C GLU A 70 -25.28 23.92 0.75
N ASN A 71 -25.59 23.65 -0.51
CA ASN A 71 -26.39 22.50 -0.93
C ASN A 71 -25.58 21.69 -1.92
N ILE A 72 -25.29 20.43 -1.57
CA ILE A 72 -24.49 19.54 -2.38
C ILE A 72 -25.41 18.49 -3.01
N GLU A 73 -25.56 18.59 -4.33
CA GLU A 73 -26.31 17.61 -5.10
C GLU A 73 -25.48 16.34 -5.33
N THR A 74 -26.06 15.22 -4.92
CA THR A 74 -25.57 13.87 -5.17
C THR A 74 -26.64 13.04 -5.88
N PRO A 75 -26.29 11.91 -6.51
CA PRO A 75 -27.28 10.99 -7.07
C PRO A 75 -28.30 10.46 -6.05
N ALA A 76 -27.93 10.42 -4.76
CA ALA A 76 -28.80 9.92 -3.69
C ALA A 76 -29.72 11.00 -3.09
N GLY A 77 -29.46 12.28 -3.38
CA GLY A 77 -30.23 13.41 -2.86
C GLY A 77 -29.38 14.65 -2.61
N ASN A 78 -30.02 15.70 -2.11
CA ASN A 78 -29.34 16.94 -1.74
C ASN A 78 -28.87 16.87 -0.28
N ILE A 79 -27.59 17.13 -0.05
CA ILE A 79 -26.99 17.23 1.29
C ILE A 79 -26.93 18.70 1.67
N LYS A 80 -27.59 19.07 2.76
CA LYS A 80 -27.45 20.39 3.38
C LYS A 80 -26.14 20.46 4.14
N VAL A 81 -25.37 21.53 3.97
CA VAL A 81 -24.11 21.76 4.68
C VAL A 81 -24.19 23.10 5.38
N LEU A 82 -23.93 23.13 6.68
CA LEU A 82 -23.90 24.35 7.49
C LEU A 82 -22.49 24.55 8.04
N ASN A 83 -21.83 25.61 7.61
CA ASN A 83 -20.44 25.89 7.90
C ASN A 83 -20.28 27.09 8.84
N PHE A 84 -19.26 27.02 9.70
CA PHE A 84 -18.88 28.04 10.66
C PHE A 84 -17.39 28.35 10.48
N ALA A 85 -17.08 29.54 9.97
CA ALA A 85 -15.70 30.00 9.77
C ALA A 85 -15.44 31.25 10.60
N TYR A 86 -14.20 31.49 10.99
CA TYR A 86 -13.84 32.80 11.54
C TYR A 86 -14.14 33.89 10.51
N PRO A 87 -14.69 35.04 10.89
CA PRO A 87 -15.09 36.08 9.94
C PRO A 87 -13.99 36.47 8.95
N GLU A 88 -12.76 36.61 9.43
CA GLU A 88 -11.56 36.95 8.66
C GLU A 88 -11.19 35.90 7.61
N ASP A 89 -11.47 34.62 7.87
CA ASP A 89 -11.15 33.49 6.98
C ASP A 89 -12.34 33.03 6.15
N SER A 90 -13.53 33.60 6.38
CA SER A 90 -14.80 33.08 5.85
C SER A 90 -14.84 32.94 4.33
N ALA A 91 -14.17 33.82 3.60
CA ALA A 91 -14.09 33.76 2.14
C ALA A 91 -13.23 32.59 1.65
N SER A 92 -12.05 32.36 2.25
CA SER A 92 -11.15 31.27 1.86
C SER A 92 -11.75 29.92 2.28
N VAL A 93 -12.25 29.81 3.51
CA VAL A 93 -12.89 28.59 4.03
C VAL A 93 -14.11 28.21 3.17
N ARG A 94 -14.90 29.19 2.71
CA ARG A 94 -15.99 28.94 1.78
C ARG A 94 -15.51 28.42 0.43
N ALA A 95 -14.41 28.94 -0.11
CA ALA A 95 -13.88 28.43 -1.39
C ALA A 95 -13.48 26.94 -1.28
N GLU A 96 -12.82 26.57 -0.18
CA GLU A 96 -12.36 25.20 0.08
C GLU A 96 -13.54 24.22 0.31
N THR A 97 -14.54 24.62 1.08
CA THR A 97 -15.73 23.79 1.33
C THR A 97 -16.58 23.59 0.07
N ASN A 98 -16.75 24.61 -0.78
CA ASN A 98 -17.40 24.47 -2.08
C ASN A 98 -16.66 23.50 -3.02
N ALA A 99 -15.33 23.46 -2.94
CA ALA A 99 -14.52 22.56 -3.74
C ALA A 99 -14.74 21.06 -3.41
N LEU A 100 -15.40 20.74 -2.30
CA LEU A 100 -15.68 19.36 -1.89
C LEU A 100 -16.83 18.70 -2.64
N ALA A 101 -17.67 19.43 -3.39
CA ALA A 101 -18.84 18.85 -4.06
C ALA A 101 -18.53 17.56 -4.88
N PRO A 102 -17.40 17.46 -5.63
CA PRO A 102 -17.00 16.22 -6.28
C PRO A 102 -16.64 15.08 -5.32
N VAL A 103 -16.11 15.39 -4.13
CA VAL A 103 -15.75 14.39 -3.10
C VAL A 103 -17.00 13.74 -2.53
N TYR A 104 -18.06 14.52 -2.20
CA TYR A 104 -19.34 13.95 -1.76
C TYR A 104 -19.89 12.96 -2.79
N ARG A 105 -19.91 13.35 -4.07
CA ARG A 105 -20.40 12.48 -5.16
C ARG A 105 -19.54 11.22 -5.35
N LEU A 106 -18.23 11.35 -5.19
CA LEU A 106 -17.32 10.20 -5.26
C LEU A 106 -17.61 9.21 -4.13
N TYR A 107 -17.68 9.68 -2.89
CA TYR A 107 -17.93 8.82 -1.74
C TYR A 107 -19.34 8.19 -1.79
N ASP A 108 -20.35 8.94 -2.22
CA ASP A 108 -21.69 8.38 -2.48
C ASP A 108 -21.66 7.23 -3.50
N SER A 109 -20.89 7.39 -4.58
CA SER A 109 -20.73 6.38 -5.63
C SER A 109 -19.99 5.13 -5.14
N LEU A 110 -18.93 5.33 -4.35
CA LEU A 110 -18.08 4.22 -3.88
C LEU A 110 -18.70 3.47 -2.69
N PHE A 111 -19.25 4.20 -1.72
CA PHE A 111 -19.64 3.68 -0.40
C PHE A 111 -21.16 3.61 -0.19
N GLY A 112 -21.94 4.25 -1.06
CA GLY A 112 -23.37 4.44 -0.92
C GLY A 112 -23.74 5.80 -0.32
N PRO A 113 -25.03 6.16 -0.25
CA PRO A 113 -25.50 7.49 0.12
C PRO A 113 -24.91 8.03 1.43
N TYR A 114 -24.70 9.35 1.50
CA TYR A 114 -24.35 10.04 2.75
C TYR A 114 -25.26 9.58 3.90
N PRO A 115 -24.70 9.05 5.00
CA PRO A 115 -25.52 8.31 5.99
C PRO A 115 -26.56 9.17 6.69
N PHE A 116 -26.28 10.47 6.86
CA PHE A 116 -27.12 11.39 7.61
C PHE A 116 -27.93 12.32 6.69
N ILE A 117 -28.33 11.84 5.51
CA ILE A 117 -29.00 12.62 4.44
C ILE A 117 -30.27 13.37 4.90
N ASN A 118 -30.98 12.85 5.92
CA ASN A 118 -32.18 13.51 6.47
C ASN A 118 -31.86 14.64 7.45
N GLU A 119 -30.58 14.88 7.73
CA GLU A 119 -30.09 15.98 8.54
C GLU A 119 -29.21 16.90 7.68
N ARG A 120 -27.94 17.07 8.09
CA ARG A 120 -26.96 17.91 7.42
C ARG A 120 -25.57 17.32 7.61
N TYR A 121 -24.62 17.93 6.91
CA TYR A 121 -23.22 17.93 7.30
C TYR A 121 -22.79 19.37 7.65
N GLY A 122 -21.51 19.59 7.88
CA GLY A 122 -20.99 20.91 8.17
C GLY A 122 -19.54 20.88 8.59
N HIS A 123 -18.92 22.05 8.56
CA HIS A 123 -17.58 22.25 9.07
C HIS A 123 -17.58 23.40 10.08
N LEU A 124 -16.70 23.32 11.05
CA LEU A 124 -16.46 24.37 12.02
C LEU A 124 -14.97 24.61 12.16
N GLN A 125 -14.56 25.86 11.94
CA GLN A 125 -13.18 26.27 12.16
C GLN A 125 -12.89 26.41 13.65
N CYS A 126 -11.80 25.81 14.11
CA CYS A 126 -11.35 25.90 15.50
C CYS A 126 -9.81 25.85 15.58
N PRO A 127 -9.19 26.26 16.71
CA PRO A 127 -7.74 26.34 16.80
C PRO A 127 -7.15 24.95 17.10
N MET A 128 -7.09 24.08 16.09
CA MET A 128 -6.51 22.74 16.17
C MET A 128 -5.52 22.45 15.02
N GLY A 129 -4.69 21.42 15.17
CA GLY A 129 -3.69 21.08 14.14
C GLY A 129 -4.23 20.24 12.97
N GLY A 130 -5.36 19.55 13.17
CA GLY A 130 -5.95 18.63 12.19
C GLY A 130 -7.45 18.81 12.07
N GLY A 131 -8.18 17.70 12.03
CA GLY A 131 -9.64 17.65 12.11
C GLY A 131 -10.11 16.71 13.21
N MET A 132 -11.42 16.76 13.47
CA MET A 132 -12.15 15.81 14.30
C MET A 132 -13.52 15.58 13.68
N GLU A 133 -13.86 14.32 13.48
CA GLU A 133 -14.96 13.85 12.64
C GLU A 133 -16.34 13.92 13.31
N HIS A 134 -16.52 14.82 14.29
CA HIS A 134 -17.76 14.94 15.05
C HIS A 134 -18.98 14.81 14.13
N GLN A 135 -19.81 13.80 14.40
CA GLN A 135 -20.83 13.32 13.46
C GLN A 135 -21.74 14.46 12.99
N THR A 136 -21.83 14.69 11.67
CA THR A 136 -22.55 15.80 11.00
C THR A 136 -21.95 17.21 11.14
N LEU A 137 -20.82 17.39 11.82
CA LEU A 137 -20.16 18.68 12.01
C LEU A 137 -18.65 18.51 12.27
N THR A 138 -17.86 18.43 11.21
CA THR A 138 -16.40 18.32 11.33
C THR A 138 -15.80 19.56 11.97
N PHE A 139 -14.99 19.39 13.00
CA PHE A 139 -14.16 20.47 13.54
C PHE A 139 -12.82 20.42 12.82
N ALA A 140 -12.34 21.55 12.30
CA ALA A 140 -11.11 21.59 11.52
C ALA A 140 -10.31 22.84 11.85
N GLY A 141 -8.99 22.67 11.96
CA GLY A 141 -8.06 23.79 12.07
C GLY A 141 -7.42 24.19 10.74
N LEU A 142 -7.40 23.26 9.78
CA LEU A 142 -6.91 23.50 8.43
C LEU A 142 -7.97 23.09 7.42
N PHE A 143 -8.33 24.02 6.53
CA PHE A 143 -9.28 23.80 5.44
C PHE A 143 -8.49 23.56 4.16
N ASN A 144 -8.08 22.31 3.95
CA ASN A 144 -7.49 21.87 2.69
C ASN A 144 -8.13 20.55 2.26
N HIS A 145 -7.97 20.21 0.99
CA HIS A 145 -8.57 19.00 0.41
C HIS A 145 -8.27 17.73 1.21
N HIS A 146 -7.03 17.55 1.69
CA HIS A 146 -6.63 16.35 2.43
C HIS A 146 -7.44 16.18 3.72
N ILE A 147 -7.44 17.19 4.60
CA ILE A 147 -8.18 17.14 5.86
C ILE A 147 -9.67 17.03 5.58
N LEU A 148 -10.22 17.90 4.74
CA LEU A 148 -11.67 17.93 4.52
C LEU A 148 -12.23 16.64 3.88
N SER A 149 -11.48 15.99 2.99
CA SER A 149 -11.88 14.70 2.41
C SER A 149 -11.70 13.53 3.38
N HIS A 150 -10.71 13.58 4.28
CA HIS A 150 -10.51 12.61 5.37
C HIS A 150 -11.68 12.67 6.35
N GLU A 151 -11.99 13.86 6.87
CA GLU A 151 -13.06 14.05 7.84
C GLU A 151 -14.45 13.74 7.25
N LEU A 152 -14.66 14.03 5.97
CA LEU A 152 -15.90 13.64 5.29
C LEU A 152 -16.05 12.12 5.19
N ALA A 153 -14.95 11.39 4.91
CA ALA A 153 -14.98 9.93 4.79
C ALA A 153 -15.42 9.26 6.11
N HIS A 154 -15.10 9.88 7.25
CA HIS A 154 -15.54 9.39 8.54
C HIS A 154 -17.07 9.34 8.71
N SER A 155 -17.84 10.08 7.91
CA SER A 155 -19.30 9.96 7.87
C SER A 155 -19.75 8.51 7.65
N TRP A 156 -19.03 7.74 6.81
CA TRP A 156 -19.25 6.31 6.62
C TRP A 156 -18.42 5.46 7.59
N PHE A 157 -17.13 5.77 7.75
CA PHE A 157 -16.16 4.96 8.49
C PHE A 157 -15.72 5.66 9.79
N GLY A 158 -16.36 5.30 10.91
CA GLY A 158 -16.15 5.94 12.21
C GLY A 158 -17.44 6.49 12.80
N ASN A 159 -18.30 7.08 11.96
CA ASN A 159 -19.58 7.64 12.39
C ASN A 159 -20.73 6.65 12.17
N LYS A 160 -21.03 6.30 10.91
CA LYS A 160 -22.06 5.30 10.60
C LYS A 160 -21.67 3.93 11.16
N VAL A 161 -20.49 3.42 10.82
CA VAL A 161 -19.95 2.20 11.42
C VAL A 161 -18.73 2.57 12.24
N THR A 162 -18.85 2.52 13.56
CA THR A 162 -17.78 2.89 14.49
C THR A 162 -16.93 1.66 14.82
N THR A 163 -15.64 1.84 15.04
CA THR A 163 -14.81 0.76 15.60
C THR A 163 -15.37 0.23 16.93
N GLY A 164 -15.46 -1.10 17.07
CA GLY A 164 -15.94 -1.78 18.30
C GLY A 164 -14.85 -1.97 19.36
N SER A 165 -13.61 -1.56 19.08
CA SER A 165 -12.49 -1.56 20.02
C SER A 165 -11.41 -0.60 19.54
N TRP A 166 -10.60 -0.06 20.44
CA TRP A 166 -9.42 0.72 20.02
C TRP A 166 -8.39 -0.13 19.25
N LYS A 167 -8.48 -1.47 19.34
CA LYS A 167 -7.71 -2.40 18.49
C LYS A 167 -8.06 -2.30 17.01
N ASP A 168 -9.30 -1.93 16.74
CA ASP A 168 -9.91 -1.90 15.43
C ASP A 168 -9.94 -0.47 14.85
N ILE A 169 -9.24 0.50 15.46
CA ILE A 169 -9.24 1.92 15.05
C ILE A 169 -8.86 2.14 13.57
N TRP A 170 -8.11 1.22 12.98
CA TRP A 170 -7.78 1.22 11.54
C TRP A 170 -9.03 1.19 10.65
N LEU A 171 -10.16 0.64 11.13
CA LEU A 171 -11.45 0.66 10.44
C LEU A 171 -12.02 2.08 10.30
N ASN A 172 -11.61 3.00 11.16
CA ASN A 172 -11.93 4.41 11.04
C ASN A 172 -10.82 5.10 10.23
N GLU A 173 -9.60 5.10 10.77
CA GLU A 173 -8.51 5.98 10.30
C GLU A 173 -7.86 5.49 9.01
N GLY A 174 -7.73 4.18 8.84
CA GLY A 174 -7.23 3.58 7.61
C GLY A 174 -8.18 3.81 6.45
N PHE A 175 -9.50 3.72 6.69
CA PHE A 175 -10.51 4.03 5.67
C PHE A 175 -10.56 5.49 5.31
N ALA A 176 -10.55 6.41 6.29
CA ALA A 176 -10.54 7.84 6.00
C ALA A 176 -9.29 8.25 5.22
N THR A 177 -8.12 7.73 5.62
CA THR A 177 -6.86 7.94 4.90
C THR A 177 -6.91 7.35 3.49
N TYR A 178 -7.47 6.15 3.33
CA TYR A 178 -7.59 5.52 2.01
C TYR A 178 -8.58 6.24 1.11
N ALA A 179 -9.72 6.68 1.64
CA ALA A 179 -10.73 7.45 0.94
C ALA A 179 -10.16 8.77 0.41
N THR A 180 -9.33 9.46 1.20
CA THR A 180 -8.54 10.61 0.74
C THR A 180 -7.66 10.22 -0.46
N GLY A 181 -6.93 9.10 -0.40
CA GLY A 181 -6.18 8.55 -1.53
C GLY A 181 -7.06 8.25 -2.77
N LEU A 182 -8.27 7.74 -2.59
CA LEU A 182 -9.23 7.50 -3.67
C LEU A 182 -9.67 8.81 -4.34
N THR A 183 -9.75 9.92 -3.62
CA THR A 183 -9.99 11.23 -4.25
C THR A 183 -8.88 11.58 -5.23
N TYR A 184 -7.62 11.30 -4.89
CA TYR A 184 -6.48 11.54 -5.78
C TYR A 184 -6.43 10.58 -6.97
N GLN A 185 -7.01 9.37 -6.83
CA GLN A 185 -7.17 8.41 -7.92
C GLN A 185 -8.26 8.82 -8.92
N TYR A 186 -9.44 9.19 -8.42
CA TYR A 186 -10.64 9.38 -9.24
C TYR A 186 -10.91 10.83 -9.64
N LEU A 187 -10.34 11.80 -8.90
CA LEU A 187 -10.42 13.22 -9.22
C LEU A 187 -9.06 13.70 -9.76
N PHE A 188 -8.98 14.97 -10.16
CA PHE A 188 -7.75 15.61 -10.64
C PHE A 188 -7.03 14.84 -11.76
N ASN A 189 -7.77 14.06 -12.56
CA ASN A 189 -7.24 13.16 -13.59
C ASN A 189 -6.17 12.16 -13.09
N GLY A 190 -6.20 11.80 -11.80
CA GLY A 190 -5.26 10.82 -11.24
C GLY A 190 -3.85 11.37 -10.94
N VAL A 191 -3.60 12.67 -11.16
CA VAL A 191 -2.25 13.27 -11.07
C VAL A 191 -1.60 13.06 -9.69
N TYR A 192 -2.40 13.12 -8.64
CA TYR A 192 -1.91 13.00 -7.26
C TYR A 192 -1.85 11.55 -6.75
N TRP A 193 -2.38 10.57 -7.50
CA TRP A 193 -2.48 9.19 -7.04
C TRP A 193 -1.12 8.51 -6.84
N GLU A 194 -0.23 8.63 -7.82
CA GLU A 194 1.10 8.04 -7.71
C GLU A 194 1.96 8.74 -6.64
N PRO A 195 2.02 10.09 -6.57
CA PRO A 195 2.68 10.80 -5.46
C PRO A 195 2.16 10.36 -4.09
N TRP A 196 0.83 10.33 -3.89
CA TRP A 196 0.23 9.92 -2.62
C TRP A 196 0.65 8.51 -2.21
N LYS A 197 0.62 7.53 -3.13
CA LYS A 197 1.09 6.17 -2.83
C LYS A 197 2.56 6.14 -2.47
N ARG A 198 3.40 6.84 -3.24
CA ARG A 198 4.85 6.86 -3.02
C ARG A 198 5.20 7.44 -1.65
N GLU A 199 4.57 8.55 -1.27
CA GLU A 199 4.74 9.20 0.03
C GLU A 199 4.23 8.32 1.17
N THR A 200 3.05 7.72 1.00
CA THR A 200 2.44 6.82 2.01
C THR A 200 3.30 5.56 2.21
N ILE A 201 3.78 4.93 1.13
CA ILE A 201 4.68 3.77 1.19
C ILE A 201 5.99 4.16 1.87
N ALA A 202 6.57 5.30 1.50
CA ALA A 202 7.80 5.79 2.11
C ALA A 202 7.63 6.01 3.62
N ALA A 203 6.53 6.64 4.04
CA ALA A 203 6.21 6.86 5.45
C ALA A 203 6.10 5.55 6.24
N VAL A 204 5.40 4.54 5.70
CA VAL A 204 5.29 3.21 6.32
C VAL A 204 6.66 2.55 6.46
N CYS A 205 7.48 2.65 5.41
CA CYS A 205 8.80 2.03 5.33
C CYS A 205 9.92 2.83 6.03
N LEU A 206 9.61 3.90 6.77
CA LEU A 206 10.61 4.65 7.55
C LEU A 206 11.19 3.82 8.71
N GLN A 207 10.43 2.86 9.22
CA GLN A 207 10.80 2.04 10.36
C GLN A 207 10.52 0.57 10.06
N PRO A 208 11.43 -0.36 10.43
CA PRO A 208 11.35 -1.75 10.02
C PRO A 208 10.24 -2.56 10.71
N GLY A 209 9.70 -2.08 11.84
CA GLY A 209 8.67 -2.75 12.65
C GLY A 209 7.32 -2.04 12.68
N GLY A 210 6.39 -2.57 13.46
CA GLY A 210 5.03 -2.08 13.66
C GLY A 210 3.97 -2.72 12.75
N SER A 211 2.79 -2.93 13.31
CA SER A 211 1.64 -3.59 12.70
C SER A 211 0.41 -2.65 12.68
N VAL A 212 -0.56 -2.97 11.83
CA VAL A 212 -1.84 -2.22 11.80
C VAL A 212 -2.65 -2.55 13.06
N TYR A 213 -2.62 -3.82 13.50
CA TYR A 213 -3.23 -4.24 14.76
C TYR A 213 -2.64 -3.46 15.94
N VAL A 214 -3.49 -2.77 16.71
CA VAL A 214 -3.06 -2.08 17.93
C VAL A 214 -2.90 -3.08 19.06
N ASP A 215 -1.66 -3.27 19.48
CA ASP A 215 -1.22 -4.18 20.53
C ASP A 215 -1.38 -3.57 21.94
N ASP A 216 -1.18 -2.26 22.08
CA ASP A 216 -1.42 -1.51 23.32
C ASP A 216 -2.49 -0.43 23.14
N THR A 217 -3.67 -0.66 23.72
CA THR A 217 -4.78 0.30 23.72
C THR A 217 -4.78 1.24 24.94
N THR A 218 -3.74 1.19 25.78
CA THR A 218 -3.57 2.13 26.90
C THR A 218 -2.77 3.37 26.48
N GLU A 219 -2.05 3.28 25.36
CA GLU A 219 -1.27 4.38 24.80
C GLU A 219 -1.98 5.04 23.62
N VAL A 220 -2.40 6.29 23.80
CA VAL A 220 -3.12 7.07 22.77
C VAL A 220 -2.26 7.27 21.51
N SER A 221 -0.97 7.54 21.65
CA SER A 221 -0.04 7.68 20.51
C SER A 221 0.08 6.42 19.67
N ARG A 222 -0.09 5.24 20.28
CA ARG A 222 -0.07 3.97 19.58
C ARG A 222 -1.40 3.68 18.88
N ILE A 223 -2.53 4.00 19.52
CA ILE A 223 -3.86 3.91 18.89
C ILE A 223 -3.91 4.79 17.64
N PHE A 224 -3.47 6.05 17.76
CA PHE A 224 -3.48 7.04 16.70
C PHE A 224 -2.10 7.27 16.09
N ASP A 225 -1.40 6.18 15.78
CA ASP A 225 -0.10 6.22 15.11
C ASP A 225 -0.28 6.52 13.61
N ALA A 226 0.17 7.69 13.17
CA ALA A 226 0.04 8.14 11.78
C ALA A 226 0.68 7.16 10.76
N ARG A 227 1.74 6.45 11.13
CA ARG A 227 2.39 5.49 10.25
C ARG A 227 1.61 4.18 10.16
N LEU A 228 1.07 3.70 11.28
CA LEU A 228 0.49 2.37 11.39
C LEU A 228 -1.04 2.35 11.23
N SER A 229 -1.75 3.14 12.04
CA SER A 229 -3.22 3.18 12.07
C SER A 229 -3.83 3.93 10.89
N TYR A 230 -3.05 4.81 10.25
CA TYR A 230 -3.46 5.61 9.10
C TYR A 230 -2.80 5.12 7.81
N HIS A 231 -1.49 5.34 7.62
CA HIS A 231 -0.81 5.06 6.36
C HIS A 231 -0.71 3.56 6.03
N LYS A 232 -0.22 2.72 6.96
CA LYS A 232 -0.13 1.26 6.74
C LYS A 232 -1.52 0.64 6.60
N ALA A 233 -2.51 1.10 7.37
CA ALA A 233 -3.91 0.69 7.24
C ALA A 233 -4.52 1.06 5.88
N ALA A 234 -4.26 2.26 5.36
CA ALA A 234 -4.74 2.67 4.03
C ALA A 234 -4.12 1.82 2.91
N LEU A 235 -2.82 1.52 3.02
CA LEU A 235 -2.15 0.63 2.07
C LEU A 235 -2.58 -0.83 2.22
N LEU A 236 -2.94 -1.29 3.43
CA LEU A 236 -3.56 -2.59 3.66
C LEU A 236 -4.87 -2.70 2.86
N LEU A 237 -5.75 -1.71 2.96
CA LEU A 237 -6.98 -1.64 2.15
C LEU A 237 -6.69 -1.61 0.65
N HIS A 238 -5.66 -0.86 0.24
CA HIS A 238 -5.26 -0.81 -1.17
C HIS A 238 -4.79 -2.18 -1.68
N MET A 239 -4.01 -2.92 -0.89
CA MET A 239 -3.53 -4.26 -1.22
C MET A 239 -4.67 -5.30 -1.20
N ILE A 240 -5.62 -5.21 -0.26
CA ILE A 240 -6.84 -6.04 -0.26
C ILE A 240 -7.60 -5.82 -1.57
N ARG A 241 -7.87 -4.55 -1.95
CA ARG A 241 -8.52 -4.21 -3.21
C ARG A 241 -7.76 -4.77 -4.42
N TRP A 242 -6.43 -4.76 -4.40
CA TRP A 242 -5.63 -5.40 -5.45
C TRP A 242 -5.87 -6.92 -5.53
N ILE A 243 -5.90 -7.61 -4.38
CA ILE A 243 -6.05 -9.06 -4.30
C ILE A 243 -7.44 -9.53 -4.73
N ILE A 244 -8.49 -8.81 -4.30
CA ILE A 244 -9.89 -9.22 -4.53
C ILE A 244 -10.53 -8.55 -5.74
N GLY A 245 -9.93 -7.48 -6.26
CA GLY A 245 -10.43 -6.69 -7.37
C GLY A 245 -11.40 -5.58 -6.96
N ASP A 246 -11.50 -4.57 -7.81
CA ASP A 246 -12.27 -3.35 -7.55
C ASP A 246 -13.76 -3.60 -7.27
N THR A 247 -14.40 -4.44 -8.09
CA THR A 247 -15.84 -4.74 -7.97
C THR A 247 -16.15 -5.38 -6.62
N ALA A 248 -15.48 -6.49 -6.29
CA ALA A 248 -15.68 -7.19 -5.02
C ALA A 248 -15.36 -6.28 -3.82
N PHE A 249 -14.30 -5.47 -3.91
CA PHE A 249 -13.94 -4.54 -2.85
C PHE A 249 -15.05 -3.52 -2.55
N PHE A 250 -15.50 -2.76 -3.55
CA PHE A 250 -16.52 -1.73 -3.31
C PHE A 250 -17.91 -2.32 -3.02
N ASP A 251 -18.25 -3.49 -3.56
CA ASP A 251 -19.46 -4.22 -3.17
C ASP A 251 -19.41 -4.69 -1.71
N ALA A 252 -18.25 -5.14 -1.24
CA ALA A 252 -18.03 -5.47 0.16
C ALA A 252 -18.13 -4.27 1.09
N LEU A 253 -17.59 -3.11 0.71
CA LEU A 253 -17.74 -1.90 1.52
C LEU A 253 -19.20 -1.45 1.63
N ARG A 254 -19.95 -1.47 0.52
CA ARG A 254 -21.40 -1.17 0.54
C ARG A 254 -22.16 -2.15 1.42
N THR A 255 -21.82 -3.43 1.35
CA THR A 255 -22.42 -4.47 2.20
C THR A 255 -22.09 -4.24 3.66
N TYR A 256 -20.83 -4.01 4.01
CA TYR A 256 -20.36 -3.68 5.36
C TYR A 256 -21.10 -2.47 5.96
N LEU A 257 -21.21 -1.37 5.19
CA LEU A 257 -21.90 -0.15 5.63
C LEU A 257 -23.42 -0.30 5.72
N GLY A 258 -24.00 -1.32 5.08
CA GLY A 258 -25.41 -1.67 5.09
C GLY A 258 -25.78 -2.87 5.96
N TYR A 259 -24.79 -3.55 6.56
CA TYR A 259 -25.00 -4.84 7.20
C TYR A 259 -25.86 -4.69 8.47
N PRO A 260 -26.93 -5.50 8.64
CA PRO A 260 -27.73 -5.49 9.86
C PRO A 260 -26.87 -5.80 11.10
N GLY A 261 -26.77 -4.86 12.03
CA GLY A 261 -25.95 -5.00 13.25
C GLY A 261 -24.64 -4.20 13.22
N LEU A 262 -24.10 -3.89 12.04
CA LEU A 262 -22.94 -2.99 11.89
C LEU A 262 -23.37 -1.56 11.55
N SER A 263 -24.38 -1.43 10.68
CA SER A 263 -24.88 -0.13 10.23
C SER A 263 -25.45 0.68 11.40
N TYR A 264 -24.93 1.90 11.60
CA TYR A 264 -25.20 2.74 12.78
C TYR A 264 -24.81 2.10 14.11
N GLY A 265 -23.94 1.10 14.09
CA GLY A 265 -23.46 0.35 15.23
C GLY A 265 -21.92 0.33 15.28
N PHE A 266 -21.39 -0.84 15.62
CA PHE A 266 -19.97 -1.09 15.80
C PHE A 266 -19.49 -2.23 14.91
N ALA A 267 -18.23 -2.19 14.51
CA ALA A 267 -17.58 -3.29 13.79
C ALA A 267 -16.19 -3.58 14.34
N ARG A 268 -15.81 -4.84 14.25
CA ARG A 268 -14.46 -5.35 14.53
C ARG A 268 -13.81 -5.80 13.23
N THR A 269 -12.49 -5.99 13.26
CA THR A 269 -11.72 -6.42 12.08
C THR A 269 -12.34 -7.66 11.42
N ASP A 270 -12.73 -8.66 12.20
CA ASP A 270 -13.29 -9.92 11.68
C ASP A 270 -14.62 -9.72 10.93
N ASP A 271 -15.43 -8.72 11.30
CA ASP A 271 -16.69 -8.42 10.62
C ASP A 271 -16.43 -7.97 9.17
N LEU A 272 -15.49 -7.05 8.98
CA LEU A 272 -15.11 -6.57 7.65
C LEU A 272 -14.43 -7.67 6.84
N ILE A 273 -13.49 -8.41 7.44
CA ILE A 273 -12.76 -9.47 6.72
C ILE A 273 -13.71 -10.58 6.27
N SER A 274 -14.65 -11.00 7.11
CA SER A 274 -15.65 -12.02 6.74
C SER A 274 -16.49 -11.58 5.53
N ILE A 275 -16.92 -10.32 5.47
CA ILE A 275 -17.68 -9.77 4.34
C ILE A 275 -16.82 -9.71 3.06
N LEU A 276 -15.55 -9.30 3.18
CA LEU A 276 -14.61 -9.29 2.06
C LEU A 276 -14.37 -10.70 1.51
N GLU A 277 -14.17 -11.69 2.38
CA GLU A 277 -13.97 -13.08 1.98
C GLU A 277 -15.24 -13.68 1.34
N GLU A 278 -16.43 -13.41 1.91
CA GLU A 278 -17.71 -13.89 1.38
C GLU A 278 -17.98 -13.39 -0.04
N ILE A 279 -17.79 -12.09 -0.29
CA ILE A 279 -18.10 -11.48 -1.58
C ILE A 279 -17.03 -11.81 -2.61
N SER A 280 -15.75 -11.84 -2.22
CA SER A 280 -14.65 -12.11 -3.16
C SER A 280 -14.43 -13.59 -3.44
N GLY A 281 -14.89 -14.48 -2.57
CA GLY A 281 -14.57 -15.91 -2.59
C GLY A 281 -13.09 -16.22 -2.31
N LYS A 282 -12.31 -15.24 -1.83
CA LYS A 282 -10.88 -15.39 -1.52
C LYS A 282 -10.68 -15.47 -0.02
N ASN A 283 -9.83 -16.40 0.43
CA ASN A 283 -9.36 -16.44 1.81
C ASN A 283 -8.26 -15.38 2.01
N LEU A 284 -8.46 -14.48 2.96
CA LEU A 284 -7.57 -13.40 3.35
C LEU A 284 -6.82 -13.69 4.66
N SER A 285 -7.05 -14.82 5.31
CA SER A 285 -6.43 -15.17 6.60
C SER A 285 -4.89 -15.10 6.55
N GLY A 286 -4.29 -15.69 5.52
CA GLY A 286 -2.82 -15.64 5.32
C GLY A 286 -2.31 -14.21 5.11
N PHE A 287 -3.04 -13.42 4.33
CA PHE A 287 -2.73 -12.01 4.10
C PHE A 287 -2.83 -11.19 5.39
N MET A 288 -3.90 -11.36 6.18
CA MET A 288 -4.09 -10.65 7.45
C MET A 288 -3.01 -11.01 8.48
N ASN A 289 -2.61 -12.28 8.56
CA ASN A 289 -1.49 -12.70 9.42
C ASN A 289 -0.19 -11.98 9.08
N GLN A 290 0.09 -11.76 7.79
CA GLN A 290 1.32 -11.09 7.35
C GLN A 290 1.25 -9.56 7.46
N TRP A 291 0.14 -8.95 7.05
CA TRP A 291 0.08 -7.50 6.81
C TRP A 291 -0.65 -6.71 7.90
N PHE A 292 -1.61 -7.34 8.59
CA PHE A 292 -2.37 -6.70 9.66
C PHE A 292 -1.75 -6.99 11.02
N TYR A 293 -1.55 -8.27 11.35
CA TYR A 293 -0.92 -8.71 12.60
C TYR A 293 0.61 -8.65 12.52
N GLY A 294 1.17 -9.06 11.38
CA GLY A 294 2.60 -9.04 11.14
C GLY A 294 3.17 -7.62 11.00
N GLU A 295 4.41 -7.48 11.44
CA GLU A 295 5.14 -6.23 11.38
C GLU A 295 6.03 -6.13 10.14
N GLY A 296 6.44 -4.90 9.84
CA GLY A 296 7.42 -4.62 8.78
C GLY A 296 6.86 -4.70 7.36
N TYR A 297 7.78 -4.89 6.41
CA TYR A 297 7.57 -4.91 4.96
C TYR A 297 8.68 -5.71 4.25
N PRO A 298 8.44 -6.20 3.02
CA PRO A 298 9.45 -6.87 2.19
C PRO A 298 10.36 -5.89 1.43
N MET A 299 11.60 -6.32 1.22
CA MET A 299 12.57 -5.76 0.27
C MET A 299 12.85 -6.82 -0.79
N TYR A 300 12.69 -6.46 -2.06
CA TYR A 300 12.80 -7.42 -3.16
C TYR A 300 14.11 -7.25 -3.95
N THR A 301 14.74 -8.37 -4.31
CA THR A 301 15.85 -8.39 -5.26
C THR A 301 15.49 -9.28 -6.44
N LEU A 302 15.38 -8.68 -7.62
CA LEU A 302 15.08 -9.39 -8.86
C LEU A 302 16.36 -9.66 -9.63
N LYS A 303 16.71 -10.93 -9.82
CA LYS A 303 17.74 -11.35 -10.78
C LYS A 303 17.08 -11.74 -12.10
N TRP A 304 17.50 -11.17 -13.22
CA TRP A 304 16.84 -11.44 -14.50
C TRP A 304 17.80 -11.54 -15.68
N GLY A 305 17.38 -12.29 -16.70
CA GLY A 305 18.08 -12.48 -17.96
C GLY A 305 17.28 -13.35 -18.92
N MET A 306 17.71 -13.44 -20.18
CA MET A 306 17.08 -14.35 -21.15
C MET A 306 17.63 -15.76 -20.94
N SER A 307 16.77 -16.73 -20.61
CA SER A 307 17.18 -18.15 -20.55
C SER A 307 17.08 -18.87 -21.89
N ALA A 308 16.30 -18.31 -22.82
CA ALA A 308 16.21 -18.71 -24.23
C ALA A 308 15.86 -17.49 -25.08
N ALA A 309 15.84 -17.62 -26.41
CA ALA A 309 15.53 -16.51 -27.32
C ALA A 309 14.15 -15.86 -27.07
N ASP A 310 13.19 -16.62 -26.55
CA ASP A 310 11.80 -16.26 -26.31
C ASP A 310 11.38 -16.36 -24.84
N THR A 311 12.34 -16.60 -23.93
CA THR A 311 12.04 -16.87 -22.52
C THR A 311 12.86 -15.96 -21.62
N LEU A 312 12.16 -15.06 -20.92
CA LEU A 312 12.70 -14.23 -19.86
C LEU A 312 12.67 -15.02 -18.54
N ARG A 313 13.83 -15.21 -17.92
CA ARG A 313 13.93 -15.77 -16.58
C ARG A 313 14.05 -14.65 -15.55
N ILE A 314 13.18 -14.67 -14.54
CA ILE A 314 13.24 -13.79 -13.37
C ILE A 314 13.33 -14.66 -12.13
N THR A 315 14.33 -14.45 -11.29
CA THR A 315 14.43 -15.04 -9.95
C THR A 315 14.20 -13.95 -8.92
N LEU A 316 13.14 -14.09 -8.12
CA LEU A 316 12.71 -13.09 -7.15
C LEU A 316 13.14 -13.53 -5.75
N TYR A 317 14.00 -12.72 -5.13
CA TYR A 317 14.38 -12.85 -3.74
C TYR A 317 13.62 -11.83 -2.90
N GLN A 318 13.30 -12.20 -1.67
CA GLN A 318 12.61 -11.38 -0.70
C GLN A 318 13.36 -11.44 0.63
N GLN A 319 13.64 -10.27 1.20
CA GLN A 319 14.12 -10.11 2.58
C GLN A 319 13.06 -9.34 3.36
N THR A 320 12.72 -9.80 4.57
CA THR A 320 11.74 -9.13 5.42
C THR A 320 12.44 -8.12 6.33
N SER A 321 11.80 -6.99 6.61
CA SER A 321 12.35 -5.99 7.54
C SER A 321 12.20 -6.38 9.02
N HIS A 322 11.31 -7.34 9.32
CA HIS A 322 11.01 -7.78 10.68
C HIS A 322 10.84 -9.31 10.75
N PRO A 323 11.32 -9.98 11.83
CA PRO A 323 11.25 -11.44 11.95
C PRO A 323 9.86 -12.00 12.22
N SER A 324 8.86 -11.17 12.56
CA SER A 324 7.47 -11.62 12.76
C SER A 324 6.84 -12.20 11.49
N VAL A 325 7.37 -11.84 10.31
CA VAL A 325 6.94 -12.37 9.02
C VAL A 325 8.16 -12.95 8.32
N SER A 326 8.13 -14.25 8.02
CA SER A 326 9.22 -14.94 7.32
C SER A 326 9.16 -14.76 5.80
N PHE A 327 7.97 -14.50 5.27
CA PHE A 327 7.73 -14.27 3.85
C PHE A 327 6.36 -13.60 3.66
N PHE A 328 6.31 -12.54 2.86
CA PHE A 328 5.08 -11.89 2.40
C PHE A 328 4.64 -12.53 1.09
N ASP A 329 3.50 -13.22 1.13
CA ASP A 329 2.90 -13.90 -0.02
C ASP A 329 1.92 -12.93 -0.70
N ILE A 330 2.43 -12.20 -1.69
CA ILE A 330 1.63 -11.22 -2.44
C ILE A 330 2.05 -11.20 -3.92
N PRO A 331 1.12 -11.02 -4.87
CA PRO A 331 1.47 -10.87 -6.28
C PRO A 331 2.31 -9.61 -6.53
N VAL A 332 3.36 -9.75 -7.34
CA VAL A 332 4.29 -8.66 -7.69
C VAL A 332 4.18 -8.34 -9.17
N GLU A 333 3.82 -7.09 -9.50
CA GLU A 333 3.80 -6.61 -10.89
C GLU A 333 5.18 -6.15 -11.35
N ILE A 334 5.60 -6.57 -12.55
CA ILE A 334 6.84 -6.17 -13.20
C ILE A 334 6.54 -5.74 -14.64
N ILE A 335 7.15 -4.65 -15.11
CA ILE A 335 7.16 -4.33 -16.54
C ILE A 335 8.51 -4.70 -17.13
N ALA A 336 8.52 -5.59 -18.13
CA ALA A 336 9.67 -5.79 -19.00
C ALA A 336 9.59 -4.83 -20.19
N ARG A 337 10.67 -4.09 -20.47
CA ARG A 337 10.68 -3.02 -21.49
C ARG A 337 11.83 -3.20 -22.48
N LYS A 338 11.58 -2.78 -23.72
CA LYS A 338 12.59 -2.52 -24.76
C LYS A 338 12.09 -1.42 -25.69
N ALA A 339 12.75 -0.27 -25.70
CA ALA A 339 12.31 0.89 -26.49
C ALA A 339 10.79 1.17 -26.32
N GLN A 340 10.00 1.16 -27.40
CA GLN A 340 8.54 1.37 -27.37
C GLN A 340 7.70 0.11 -27.09
N LYS A 341 8.33 -1.03 -26.80
CA LYS A 341 7.65 -2.27 -26.44
C LYS A 341 7.75 -2.50 -24.94
N ASP A 342 6.65 -2.91 -24.33
CA ASP A 342 6.65 -3.41 -22.98
C ASP A 342 5.70 -4.58 -22.80
N THR A 343 5.82 -5.27 -21.67
CA THR A 343 4.91 -6.31 -21.23
C THR A 343 4.82 -6.27 -19.71
N LEU A 344 3.60 -6.16 -19.20
CA LEU A 344 3.31 -6.32 -17.78
C LEU A 344 3.23 -7.81 -17.44
N ILE A 345 3.93 -8.20 -16.37
CA ILE A 345 4.02 -9.55 -15.86
C ILE A 345 3.65 -9.51 -14.39
N THR A 346 2.77 -10.42 -13.95
CA THR A 346 2.45 -10.60 -12.53
C THR A 346 3.07 -11.90 -12.04
N LEU A 347 3.97 -11.80 -11.08
CA LEU A 347 4.61 -12.94 -10.43
C LEU A 347 3.85 -13.32 -9.17
N TYR A 348 3.72 -14.62 -8.90
CA TYR A 348 3.08 -15.17 -7.70
C TYR A 348 4.13 -15.96 -6.90
N PRO A 349 5.03 -15.28 -6.16
CA PRO A 349 6.06 -15.95 -5.41
C PRO A 349 5.50 -16.60 -4.14
N SER A 350 5.88 -17.85 -3.93
CA SER A 350 5.46 -18.69 -2.79
C SER A 350 6.62 -18.98 -1.83
N TYR A 351 7.86 -18.68 -2.24
CA TYR A 351 9.05 -18.77 -1.41
C TYR A 351 10.16 -17.84 -1.90
N ASN A 352 11.11 -17.53 -1.01
CA ASN A 352 12.26 -16.70 -1.32
C ASN A 352 13.20 -17.38 -2.35
N GLY A 353 13.56 -16.66 -3.42
CA GLY A 353 14.46 -17.16 -4.47
C GLY A 353 13.74 -17.97 -5.55
N GLN A 354 12.41 -17.88 -5.65
CA GLN A 354 11.64 -18.56 -6.69
C GLN A 354 11.98 -18.00 -8.09
N ALA A 355 12.20 -18.91 -9.05
CA ALA A 355 12.45 -18.58 -10.44
C ALA A 355 11.19 -18.76 -11.31
N PHE A 356 10.99 -17.83 -12.24
CA PHE A 356 9.89 -17.78 -13.19
C PHE A 356 10.45 -17.72 -14.61
N ASN A 357 9.93 -18.56 -15.50
CA ASN A 357 10.25 -18.54 -16.92
C ASN A 357 9.03 -17.99 -17.66
N ILE A 358 9.19 -16.80 -18.24
CA ILE A 358 8.10 -16.02 -18.82
C ILE A 358 8.30 -15.95 -20.34
N PRO A 359 7.35 -16.47 -21.15
CA PRO A 359 7.38 -16.30 -22.59
C PRO A 359 7.34 -14.81 -22.96
N ILE A 360 8.24 -14.37 -23.84
CA ILE A 360 8.35 -12.98 -24.28
C ILE A 360 8.76 -12.88 -25.75
N ARG A 361 8.21 -11.89 -26.47
CA ARG A 361 8.41 -11.71 -27.92
C ARG A 361 9.51 -10.70 -28.27
N PHE A 362 10.28 -10.27 -27.29
CA PHE A 362 11.42 -9.37 -27.45
C PHE A 362 12.40 -9.57 -26.29
N THR A 363 13.68 -9.28 -26.52
CA THR A 363 14.70 -9.26 -25.46
C THR A 363 14.63 -7.93 -24.70
N PRO A 364 14.17 -7.89 -23.43
CA PRO A 364 14.11 -6.67 -22.65
C PRO A 364 15.50 -6.10 -22.37
N ASP A 365 15.60 -4.78 -22.25
CA ASP A 365 16.81 -4.09 -21.78
C ASP A 365 16.68 -3.62 -20.31
N SER A 366 15.44 -3.60 -19.79
CA SER A 366 15.13 -3.12 -18.46
C SER A 366 13.89 -3.80 -17.89
N LEU A 367 13.84 -3.90 -16.57
CA LEU A 367 12.63 -4.22 -15.80
C LEU A 367 12.26 -3.03 -14.91
N LEU A 368 10.97 -2.83 -14.70
CA LEU A 368 10.43 -1.91 -13.69
C LEU A 368 9.70 -2.73 -12.63
N PHE A 369 10.10 -2.58 -11.37
CA PHE A 369 9.48 -3.24 -10.24
C PHE A 369 8.26 -2.45 -9.76
N ASP A 370 7.15 -3.15 -9.53
CA ASP A 370 5.87 -2.62 -9.05
C ASP A 370 5.54 -1.24 -9.63
N PRO A 371 5.45 -1.12 -10.98
CA PRO A 371 5.34 0.16 -11.65
C PRO A 371 4.03 0.90 -11.32
N ARG A 372 3.07 0.20 -10.70
CA ARG A 372 1.81 0.77 -10.23
C ARG A 372 1.74 0.91 -8.72
N LEU A 373 2.84 0.69 -7.99
CA LEU A 373 2.92 0.86 -6.53
C LEU A 373 1.78 0.13 -5.79
N ARG A 374 1.52 -1.14 -6.16
CA ARG A 374 0.46 -1.97 -5.60
C ARG A 374 0.76 -2.45 -4.20
N ILE A 375 2.03 -2.58 -3.83
CA ILE A 375 2.43 -3.25 -2.59
C ILE A 375 3.33 -2.38 -1.72
N ILE A 376 3.24 -2.57 -0.41
CA ILE A 376 4.18 -1.96 0.54
C ILE A 376 5.53 -2.67 0.40
N SER A 377 6.55 -1.95 -0.05
CA SER A 377 7.92 -2.43 -0.11
C SER A 377 8.90 -1.26 -0.15
N ALA A 378 10.16 -1.51 0.17
CA ALA A 378 11.23 -0.53 0.03
C ALA A 378 12.56 -1.24 -0.29
N GLY A 379 13.59 -0.47 -0.65
CA GLY A 379 14.92 -1.02 -0.90
C GLY A 379 14.98 -2.05 -2.05
N ASN A 380 14.02 -2.00 -2.98
CA ASN A 380 13.93 -2.98 -4.05
C ASN A 380 15.06 -2.81 -5.06
N GLN A 381 15.68 -3.92 -5.46
CA GLN A 381 16.80 -3.97 -6.39
C GLN A 381 16.47 -4.81 -7.61
N ILE A 382 16.92 -4.34 -8.77
CA ILE A 382 16.84 -5.08 -10.03
C ILE A 382 18.28 -5.31 -10.49
N LEU A 383 18.68 -6.58 -10.54
CA LEU A 383 20.02 -7.02 -10.91
C LEU A 383 19.94 -7.84 -12.21
N GLY A 384 20.29 -7.22 -13.33
CA GLY A 384 20.46 -7.82 -14.66
C GLY A 384 21.24 -6.85 -15.54
N ILE A 385 22.05 -7.24 -16.52
CA ILE A 385 21.82 -8.21 -17.61
C ILE A 385 22.98 -9.22 -17.61
N GLU A 386 22.77 -10.45 -17.12
CA GLU A 386 23.67 -11.53 -17.54
C GLU A 386 23.27 -11.88 -18.98
N ASN A 387 24.04 -11.40 -19.94
CA ASN A 387 24.07 -12.06 -21.24
C ASN A 387 24.61 -13.47 -20.99
N THR A 388 23.74 -14.43 -20.70
CA THR A 388 23.95 -15.82 -21.09
C THR A 388 23.80 -15.92 -22.61
N GLY A 389 24.53 -15.07 -23.33
CA GLY A 389 24.84 -15.27 -24.73
C GLY A 389 25.76 -16.47 -24.76
N SER A 390 25.21 -17.61 -25.16
CA SER A 390 25.82 -18.95 -25.09
C SER A 390 26.16 -19.38 -23.66
N VAL A 391 25.58 -20.50 -23.23
CA VAL A 391 26.25 -21.36 -22.24
C VAL A 391 27.56 -21.79 -22.91
N THR A 392 28.62 -20.98 -22.78
CA THR A 392 29.97 -21.52 -22.87
C THR A 392 30.06 -22.47 -21.69
N PRO A 393 30.24 -23.78 -21.91
CA PRO A 393 30.48 -24.68 -20.80
C PRO A 393 31.66 -24.10 -20.02
N ASN A 394 31.45 -23.81 -18.73
CA ASN A 394 32.50 -23.28 -17.88
C ASN A 394 33.47 -24.43 -17.62
N ILE A 395 34.42 -24.64 -18.54
CA ILE A 395 35.49 -25.63 -18.39
C ILE A 395 36.59 -24.98 -17.55
N GLU A 396 36.74 -25.46 -16.33
CA GLU A 396 37.77 -25.05 -15.39
C GLU A 396 38.94 -26.04 -15.39
N ILE A 397 40.16 -25.53 -15.22
CA ILE A 397 41.36 -26.34 -15.00
C ILE A 397 41.59 -26.37 -13.49
N TYR A 398 41.46 -27.55 -12.88
CA TYR A 398 41.70 -27.72 -11.45
C TYR A 398 42.52 -28.99 -11.15
N PRO A 399 43.51 -28.93 -10.25
CA PRO A 399 44.07 -27.72 -9.63
C PRO A 399 44.90 -26.91 -10.64
N ASN A 400 45.08 -25.61 -10.38
CA ASN A 400 46.00 -24.74 -11.12
C ASN A 400 46.55 -23.66 -10.17
N PRO A 401 47.82 -23.75 -9.71
CA PRO A 401 48.91 -24.57 -10.26
C PRO A 401 48.75 -26.09 -10.05
N ALA A 402 49.29 -26.90 -10.96
CA ALA A 402 48.98 -28.32 -11.10
C ALA A 402 50.23 -29.22 -11.20
N ARG A 403 50.18 -30.42 -10.61
CA ARG A 403 51.07 -31.58 -10.94
C ARG A 403 50.37 -32.60 -11.84
N SER A 404 49.05 -32.60 -11.83
CA SER A 404 48.12 -33.14 -12.82
C SER A 404 46.89 -32.22 -12.80
N TYR A 405 46.12 -32.15 -13.89
CA TYR A 405 44.91 -31.33 -13.91
C TYR A 405 43.72 -32.09 -14.48
N THR A 406 42.54 -31.75 -13.97
CA THR A 406 41.24 -32.18 -14.49
C THR A 406 40.56 -31.00 -15.16
N LEU A 407 40.02 -31.22 -16.35
CA LEU A 407 39.06 -30.32 -16.98
C LEU A 407 37.67 -30.61 -16.40
N VAL A 408 37.15 -29.70 -15.60
CA VAL A 408 35.84 -29.82 -14.93
C VAL A 408 34.83 -28.90 -15.61
N GLY A 409 33.68 -29.44 -16.01
CA GLY A 409 32.60 -28.70 -16.69
C GLY A 409 32.45 -29.02 -18.17
N GLY A 410 31.22 -28.87 -18.68
CA GLY A 410 30.78 -29.29 -20.01
C GLY A 410 30.05 -30.63 -19.98
N GLU A 411 28.82 -30.68 -20.48
CA GLU A 411 28.09 -31.94 -20.68
C GLU A 411 28.87 -32.85 -21.65
N ALA A 412 28.80 -34.17 -21.43
CA ALA A 412 29.60 -35.23 -22.04
C ALA A 412 29.75 -35.15 -23.57
N LYS A 413 30.68 -34.32 -24.05
CA LYS A 413 31.08 -34.19 -25.45
C LYS A 413 32.58 -34.37 -25.61
N THR A 414 33.00 -34.96 -26.72
CA THR A 414 34.42 -35.08 -27.10
C THR A 414 34.97 -33.71 -27.51
N ALA A 415 36.01 -33.26 -26.83
CA ALA A 415 36.73 -32.02 -27.13
C ALA A 415 38.14 -32.31 -27.64
N ALA A 416 38.64 -31.49 -28.57
CA ALA A 416 40.04 -31.51 -28.99
C ALA A 416 40.86 -30.61 -28.07
N ILE A 417 41.74 -31.22 -27.26
CA ILE A 417 42.53 -30.53 -26.25
C ILE A 417 43.96 -30.42 -26.76
N ALA A 418 44.53 -29.22 -26.77
CA ALA A 418 45.90 -28.94 -27.18
C ALA A 418 46.61 -28.10 -26.12
N VAL A 419 47.90 -28.36 -25.89
CA VAL A 419 48.73 -27.61 -24.93
C VAL A 419 49.94 -27.04 -25.64
N TYR A 420 50.23 -25.77 -25.36
CA TYR A 420 51.28 -24.96 -25.97
C TYR A 420 52.23 -24.43 -24.89
N ASP A 421 53.50 -24.25 -25.25
CA ASP A 421 54.45 -23.49 -24.41
C ASP A 421 54.22 -21.97 -24.52
N ASN A 422 54.99 -21.20 -23.75
CA ASN A 422 54.93 -19.73 -23.75
C ASN A 422 55.42 -19.09 -25.07
N ALA A 423 56.07 -19.85 -25.95
CA ALA A 423 56.46 -19.41 -27.29
C ALA A 423 55.38 -19.78 -28.35
N GLY A 424 54.28 -20.41 -27.95
CA GLY A 424 53.19 -20.82 -28.84
C GLY A 424 53.45 -22.12 -29.59
N ARG A 425 54.48 -22.89 -29.24
CA ARG A 425 54.75 -24.20 -29.84
C ARG A 425 53.82 -25.26 -29.26
N LEU A 426 53.20 -26.05 -30.14
CA LEU A 426 52.37 -27.19 -29.73
C LEU A 426 53.22 -28.28 -29.08
N LEU A 427 52.88 -28.66 -27.85
CA LEU A 427 53.55 -29.71 -27.10
C LEU A 427 52.75 -31.02 -27.05
N TRP A 428 51.42 -30.91 -27.01
CA TRP A 428 50.54 -32.07 -26.86
C TRP A 428 49.16 -31.77 -27.44
N LYS A 429 48.51 -32.77 -28.07
CA LYS A 429 47.13 -32.67 -28.56
C LYS A 429 46.42 -34.02 -28.51
N GLN A 430 45.19 -34.07 -27.98
CA GLN A 430 44.35 -35.28 -28.01
C GLN A 430 42.85 -34.93 -27.96
N ASN A 431 42.01 -35.78 -28.56
CA ASN A 431 40.56 -35.71 -28.42
C ASN A 431 40.12 -36.56 -27.21
N ARG A 432 39.37 -35.97 -26.26
CA ARG A 432 38.82 -36.68 -25.09
C ARG A 432 37.41 -36.20 -24.73
N PRO A 433 36.54 -37.08 -24.21
CA PRO A 433 35.29 -36.65 -23.57
C PRO A 433 35.58 -35.87 -22.29
N LEU A 434 34.75 -34.87 -21.98
CA LEU A 434 34.81 -34.12 -20.72
C LEU A 434 33.87 -34.75 -19.67
N PRO A 435 34.22 -34.74 -18.37
CA PRO A 435 35.51 -34.27 -17.81
C PRO A 435 36.68 -35.19 -18.18
N ALA A 436 37.87 -34.61 -18.32
CA ALA A 436 39.09 -35.34 -18.68
C ALA A 436 40.23 -35.02 -17.70
N GLU A 437 40.90 -36.06 -17.21
CA GLU A 437 42.14 -35.93 -16.45
C GLU A 437 43.36 -36.04 -17.40
N ILE A 438 44.31 -35.13 -17.23
CA ILE A 438 45.54 -35.07 -18.03
C ILE A 438 46.73 -35.05 -17.07
N SER A 439 47.60 -36.06 -17.20
CA SER A 439 48.88 -36.11 -16.49
C SER A 439 49.88 -35.12 -17.09
N LEU A 440 50.66 -34.48 -16.22
CA LEU A 440 51.77 -33.59 -16.55
C LEU A 440 53.13 -34.25 -16.26
N ASP A 441 53.17 -35.57 -16.10
CA ASP A 441 54.41 -36.29 -15.85
C ASP A 441 55.42 -36.05 -16.97
N GLY A 442 56.62 -35.57 -16.60
CA GLY A 442 57.69 -35.22 -17.53
C GLY A 442 57.64 -33.80 -18.10
N TRP A 443 56.68 -32.96 -17.69
CA TRP A 443 56.62 -31.56 -18.09
C TRP A 443 57.49 -30.68 -17.18
N SER A 444 58.23 -29.74 -17.76
CA SER A 444 59.02 -28.78 -17.00
C SER A 444 58.12 -27.80 -16.22
N ARG A 445 58.61 -27.28 -15.09
CA ARG A 445 57.94 -26.20 -14.35
C ARG A 445 57.82 -24.96 -15.23
N GLY A 446 56.63 -24.37 -15.31
CA GLY A 446 56.41 -23.21 -16.17
C GLY A 446 54.96 -22.88 -16.47
N VAL A 447 54.79 -21.86 -17.31
CA VAL A 447 53.47 -21.43 -17.81
C VAL A 447 53.23 -22.05 -19.18
N TYR A 448 52.06 -22.67 -19.32
CA TYR A 448 51.57 -23.28 -20.54
C TYR A 448 50.18 -22.73 -20.87
N PHE A 449 49.77 -22.88 -22.12
CA PHE A 449 48.44 -22.49 -22.59
C PHE A 449 47.70 -23.70 -23.13
N ILE A 450 46.49 -23.93 -22.64
CA ILE A 450 45.60 -25.00 -23.11
C ILE A 450 44.55 -24.40 -24.04
N SER A 451 44.33 -25.02 -25.19
CA SER A 451 43.22 -24.77 -26.09
C SER A 451 42.28 -25.98 -26.07
N ILE A 452 40.98 -25.75 -25.91
CA ILE A 452 39.94 -26.77 -25.87
C ILE A 452 38.93 -26.40 -26.95
N GLU A 453 38.89 -27.19 -28.01
CA GLU A 453 38.01 -26.99 -29.16
C GLU A 453 36.84 -27.97 -29.09
N THR A 454 35.64 -27.43 -29.14
CA THR A 454 34.36 -28.15 -29.29
C THR A 454 33.69 -27.67 -30.58
N PRO A 455 32.70 -28.39 -31.14
CA PRO A 455 31.97 -27.93 -32.32
C PRO A 455 31.37 -26.52 -32.19
N GLU A 456 31.06 -26.10 -30.96
CA GLU A 456 30.38 -24.85 -30.66
C GLU A 456 31.32 -23.70 -30.24
N THR A 457 32.52 -24.01 -29.73
CA THR A 457 33.44 -22.98 -29.21
C THR A 457 34.89 -23.45 -29.06
N THR A 458 35.82 -22.50 -29.02
CA THR A 458 37.24 -22.70 -28.65
C THR A 458 37.55 -21.93 -27.37
N ILE A 459 37.98 -22.65 -26.32
CA ILE A 459 38.34 -22.07 -25.03
C ILE A 459 39.85 -22.13 -24.84
N LYS A 460 40.47 -20.99 -24.48
CA LYS A 460 41.90 -20.93 -24.11
C LYS A 460 42.07 -20.62 -22.63
N ARG A 461 42.98 -21.30 -21.96
CA ARG A 461 43.26 -21.14 -20.52
C ARG A 461 44.75 -21.26 -20.23
N LYS A 462 45.20 -20.56 -19.17
CA LYS A 462 46.57 -20.66 -18.65
C LYS A 462 46.68 -21.84 -17.69
N LEU A 463 47.70 -22.66 -17.86
CA LEU A 463 48.08 -23.75 -16.94
C LEU A 463 49.45 -23.41 -16.33
N ILE A 464 49.59 -23.56 -15.02
CA ILE A 464 50.85 -23.40 -14.30
C ILE A 464 51.28 -24.78 -13.80
N VAL A 465 52.39 -25.31 -14.33
CA VAL A 465 52.94 -26.61 -13.92
C VAL A 465 53.95 -26.40 -12.78
N GLN A 466 53.75 -27.12 -11.68
CA GLN A 466 54.57 -27.03 -10.45
C GLN A 466 55.63 -28.11 -10.30
#